data_AF-A0A5C6LM40-F1
#
_entry.id   AF-A0A5C6LM40-F1
#
_cell.length_a   1.000
_cell.length_b   1.000
_cell.length_c   1.000
_cell.angle_alpha   90.00
_cell.angle_beta   90.00
_cell.angle_gamma   90.00
#
_symmetry.space_group_name_H-M   'P 1'
#
loop_
_entity.id
_entity.type
_entity.pdbx_description
1 polymer ?
#
loop_
_entity_poly.entity_id
_entity_poly.type
_entity_poly.pdbx_seq_one_letter_code
_entity_poly.pdbx_strand_id
1 'polypeptide(L)' 'MELRRQIDSDERLRKKSIPFVFLTTIESKEIIDEVYDLTVQGYFIKKPFYDDIANQIRAILEYWMMARNPNE' A
#
# COMPACT_ATOMS: atom_id res chain seq x y z
N MET A 1 0.30 -7.53 -8.38
CA MET A 1 1.64 -7.07 -8.80
C MET A 1 1.62 -6.33 -10.12
N GLU A 2 0.94 -6.87 -11.15
CA GLU A 2 0.90 -6.26 -12.50
C GLU A 2 0.46 -4.78 -12.52
N LEU A 3 -0.60 -4.43 -11.80
CA LEU A 3 -1.06 -3.03 -11.71
C LEU A 3 0.03 -2.07 -11.19
N ARG A 4 0.81 -2.51 -10.19
CA ARG A 4 1.90 -1.70 -9.63
C ARG A 4 3.00 -1.46 -10.67
N ARG A 5 3.37 -2.51 -11.42
CA ARG A 5 4.34 -2.42 -12.52
C ARG A 5 3.90 -1.44 -13.60
N GLN A 6 2.62 -1.48 -13.98
CA GLN A 6 2.05 -0.52 -14.94
C GLN A 6 2.09 0.92 -14.42
N ILE A 7 1.71 1.15 -13.16
CA ILE A 7 1.79 2.46 -12.52
C ILE A 7 3.23 2.98 -12.44
N ASP A 8 4.20 2.12 -12.14
CA ASP A 8 5.62 2.51 -12.07
C ASP A 8 6.24 2.88 -13.41
N SER A 9 5.74 2.28 -14.49
CA SER A 9 6.20 2.55 -15.85
C SER A 9 5.82 3.95 -16.36
N ASP A 10 4.86 4.62 -15.71
CA ASP A 10 4.43 5.98 -16.02
C ASP A 10 4.77 6.92 -14.85
N GLU A 11 5.68 7.86 -15.06
CA GLU A 11 6.14 8.77 -13.99
C GLU A 11 5.00 9.60 -13.37
N ARG A 12 4.01 10.01 -14.17
CA ARG A 12 2.87 10.81 -13.71
C ARG A 12 1.96 9.96 -12.83
N LEU A 13 1.66 8.73 -13.25
CA LEU A 13 0.87 7.80 -12.44
C LEU A 13 1.62 7.39 -11.18
N ARG A 14 2.92 7.15 -11.27
CA ARG A 14 3.77 6.84 -10.12
C ARG A 14 3.67 7.91 -9.05
N LYS A 15 3.88 9.19 -9.39
CA LYS A 15 3.76 10.29 -8.41
C LYS A 15 2.36 10.40 -7.82
N LYS A 16 1.32 10.32 -8.66
CA LYS A 16 -0.08 10.42 -8.22
C LYS A 16 -0.56 9.28 -7.33
N SER A 17 0.06 8.11 -7.45
CA SER A 17 -0.35 6.90 -6.74
C SER A 17 0.42 6.68 -5.45
N ILE A 18 1.18 7.67 -4.98
CA ILE A 18 1.86 7.61 -3.68
C ILE A 18 0.89 8.13 -2.60
N PRO A 19 0.64 7.36 -1.53
CA PRO A 19 1.18 6.03 -1.25
C PRO A 19 0.41 4.89 -1.97
N PHE A 20 1.13 3.90 -2.49
CA PHE A 20 0.56 2.65 -3.01
C PHE A 20 0.71 1.56 -1.94
N VAL A 21 -0.42 1.04 -1.47
CA VAL A 21 -0.44 0.01 -0.42
C VAL A 21 -1.11 -1.26 -0.90
N PHE A 22 -0.59 -2.41 -0.46
CA PHE A 22 -1.24 -3.70 -0.64
C PHE A 22 -2.02 -4.06 0.63
N LEU A 23 -3.27 -4.52 0.44
CA LEU A 23 -4.14 -4.97 1.53
C LEU A 23 -4.75 -6.33 1.17
N THR A 24 -4.26 -7.42 1.77
CA THR A 24 -4.60 -8.80 1.40
C THR A 24 -5.15 -9.60 2.58
N THR A 25 -5.90 -10.67 2.34
CA THR A 25 -6.36 -11.60 3.39
C THR A 25 -5.38 -12.74 3.69
N ILE A 26 -4.41 -12.98 2.81
CA ILE A 26 -3.51 -14.14 2.89
C ILE A 26 -2.10 -13.67 3.23
N GLU A 27 -1.49 -14.32 4.23
CA GLU A 27 -0.06 -14.21 4.50
C GLU A 27 0.67 -15.24 3.64
N SER A 28 1.26 -14.79 2.53
CA SER A 28 2.22 -15.59 1.78
C SER A 28 3.57 -14.89 1.82
N LYS A 29 4.56 -15.58 2.37
CA LYS A 29 5.94 -15.09 2.46
C LYS A 29 6.52 -14.79 1.08
N GLU A 30 6.20 -15.62 0.09
CA GLU A 30 6.62 -15.43 -1.29
C GLU A 30 6.05 -14.14 -1.90
N ILE A 31 4.79 -13.83 -1.57
CA ILE A 31 4.15 -12.57 -2.00
C ILE A 31 4.79 -11.38 -1.29
N ILE A 32 5.14 -11.51 -0.01
CA ILE A 32 5.78 -10.44 0.76
C ILE A 32 7.11 -10.05 0.12
N ASP A 33 7.95 -11.03 -0.22
CA ASP A 33 9.26 -10.78 -0.83
C ASP A 33 9.12 -10.09 -2.21
N GLU A 34 8.23 -10.58 -3.09
CA GLU A 34 7.97 -9.94 -4.39
C GLU A 34 7.37 -8.52 -4.22
N VAL A 35 6.62 -8.27 -3.15
CA VAL A 35 6.00 -6.95 -2.90
C VAL A 35 7.06 -5.93 -2.50
N TYR A 36 8.02 -6.31 -1.66
CA TYR A 36 9.08 -5.41 -1.23
C TYR A 36 10.03 -5.04 -2.38
N ASP A 37 10.25 -5.93 -3.34
CA ASP A 37 10.98 -5.63 -4.58
C ASP A 37 10.30 -4.53 -5.42
N LEU A 38 8.98 -4.35 -5.30
CA LEU A 38 8.21 -3.31 -5.99
C LEU A 38 8.19 -1.95 -5.25
N THR A 39 9.06 -1.77 -4.24
CA THR A 39 9.20 -0.52 -3.46
C THR A 39 7.87 0.07 -3.01
N VAL A 40 6.94 -0.79 -2.57
CA VAL A 40 5.65 -0.33 -2.08
C VAL A 40 5.78 0.35 -0.73
N GLN A 41 4.84 1.26 -0.46
CA GLN A 41 4.84 2.06 0.76
C GLN A 41 4.19 1.33 1.94
N GLY A 42 3.51 0.21 1.69
CA GLY A 42 2.97 -0.63 2.75
C GLY A 42 2.35 -1.93 2.25
N TYR A 43 2.48 -2.97 3.07
CA TYR A 43 1.81 -4.26 2.90
C TYR A 43 1.08 -4.59 4.19
N PHE A 44 -0.24 -4.78 4.08
CA PHE A 44 -1.12 -4.97 5.21
C PHE A 44 -1.94 -6.24 5.03
N ILE A 45 -2.01 -7.05 6.09
CA ILE A 45 -2.98 -8.15 6.17
C ILE A 45 -4.30 -7.59 6.70
N LYS A 46 -5.38 -7.80 5.95
CA LYS A 46 -6.75 -7.44 6.34
C LYS A 46 -7.07 -8.10 7.67
N LYS A 47 -7.54 -7.28 8.61
CA LYS A 47 -8.08 -7.81 9.85
C LYS A 47 -9.35 -8.62 9.58
N PRO A 48 -9.65 -9.63 10.41
CA PRO A 48 -10.73 -10.58 10.15
C PRO A 48 -12.13 -9.99 10.39
N PHE A 49 -12.23 -8.91 11.18
CA PHE A 49 -13.49 -8.29 11.55
C PHE A 49 -13.62 -6.88 10.98
N TYR A 50 -14.85 -6.47 10.70
CA TYR A 50 -15.14 -5.17 10.07
C TYR A 50 -14.57 -3.99 10.87
N ASP A 51 -14.81 -3.95 12.18
CA ASP A 51 -14.35 -2.85 13.03
C ASP A 51 -12.82 -2.76 13.06
N ASP A 52 -12.14 -3.91 13.06
CA ASP A 52 -10.69 -3.96 13.01
C ASP A 52 -10.14 -3.50 11.66
N ILE A 53 -10.82 -3.81 10.55
CA ILE A 53 -10.46 -3.28 9.22
C ILE A 53 -10.63 -1.77 9.20
N ALA A 54 -11.73 -1.25 9.74
CA ALA A 54 -11.97 0.20 9.82
C ALA A 54 -10.88 0.90 10.64
N ASN A 55 -10.50 0.32 11.78
CA ASN A 55 -9.41 0.83 12.62
C ASN A 55 -8.05 0.76 11.91
N GLN A 56 -7.76 -0.34 11.21
CA GLN A 56 -6.55 -0.50 10.41
C GLN A 56 -6.46 0.57 9.31
N ILE A 57 -7.54 0.78 8.55
CA ILE A 57 -7.58 1.80 7.49
C ILE A 57 -7.39 3.19 8.09
N ARG A 58 -8.03 3.49 9.22
CA ARG A 58 -7.88 4.78 9.91
C ARG A 58 -6.42 5.04 10.29
N ALA A 59 -5.76 4.07 10.92
CA ALA A 59 -4.36 4.22 11.32
C ALA A 59 -3.42 4.44 10.11
N ILE A 60 -3.67 3.74 9.01
CA ILE A 60 -2.92 3.93 7.75
C ILE A 60 -3.11 5.37 7.25
N LEU A 61 -4.35 5.85 7.15
CA LEU A 61 -4.63 7.22 6.70
C LEU A 61 -4.04 8.28 7.62
N GLU A 62 -4.17 8.12 8.93
CA GLU A 62 -3.62 9.07 9.92
C GLU A 62 -2.10 9.19 9.80
N TYR A 63 -1.39 8.07 9.66
CA TYR A 63 0.05 8.08 9.40
C TYR A 63 0.38 8.86 8.12
N TRP A 64 -0.34 8.61 7.03
CA TRP A 64 -0.08 9.27 5.75
C TRP A 64 -0.44 10.76 5.74
N MET A 65 -1.47 11.17 6.48
CA MET A 65 -1.81 12.58 6.65
C MET A 65 -0.74 13.36 7.41
N MET A 66 0.05 12.68 8.26
CA MET A 66 1.19 13.28 8.96
C MET A 66 2.49 13.26 8.15
N ALA A 67 2.57 12.40 7.13
CA ALA A 67 3.74 12.27 6.27
C ALA A 67 3.77 13.39 5.21
N ARG A 68 4.97 13.85 4.84
CA ARG A 68 5.12 14.74 3.69
C ARG A 68 5.03 13.94 2.40
N ASN A 69 4.05 14.30 1.58
CA ASN A 69 3.82 13.62 0.32
C ASN A 69 4.68 14.27 -0.78
N PRO A 70 5.24 13.52 -1.74
CA PRO A 70 6.03 14.09 -2.84
C PRO A 70 5.26 15.05 -3.76
N ASN A 71 3.94 15.12 -3.61
CA ASN A 71 3.04 15.97 -4.38
C ASN A 71 2.64 17.25 -3.62
N GLU A 72 3.11 17.43 -2.38
CA GLU A 72 2.94 18.64 -1.57
C GLU A 72 4.24 19.46 -1.50
#